data_AF-A0A843SIU7-F1
#
_entry.id   AF-A0A843SIU7-F1
#
_cell.length_a   1.000
_cell.length_b   1.000
_cell.length_c   1.000
_cell.angle_alpha   90.00
_cell.angle_beta   90.00
_cell.angle_gamma   90.00
#
_symmetry.space_group_name_H-M   'P 1'
#
loop_
_entity.id
_entity.type
_entity.pdbx_description
1 polymer ?
#
loop_
_entity_poly.entity_id
_entity_poly.type
_entity_poly.pdbx_seq_one_letter_code
_entity_poly.pdbx_strand_id
1 'polypeptide(L)' 'MRSMTVEMSPEVDDALNMIACARGISKGEAMLRAFALLKVAYDEKQKGDGSSLGLVRRLPDNTLQAVGIVTGI' A
#
# COMPACT_ATOMS: atom_id res chain seq x y z
N MET A 1 12.81 -16.51 -12.14
CA MET A 1 12.44 -15.24 -11.48
C MET A 1 12.53 -14.12 -12.51
N ARG A 2 11.68 -13.10 -12.41
CA ARG A 2 11.80 -11.86 -13.22
C ARG A 2 12.34 -10.77 -12.32
N SER A 3 13.24 -9.93 -12.82
CA SER A 3 13.82 -8.79 -12.11
C SER A 3 13.40 -7.47 -12.76
N MET A 4 13.30 -6.43 -11.96
CA MET A 4 13.14 -5.05 -12.44
C MET A 4 14.14 -4.15 -11.71
N THR A 5 14.62 -3.13 -12.40
CA THR A 5 15.37 -2.01 -11.80
C THR A 5 14.45 -0.79 -11.84
N VAL A 6 14.38 -0.06 -10.73
CA VAL A 6 13.52 1.12 -10.59
C VAL A 6 14.39 2.27 -10.12
N GLU A 7 14.42 3.35 -10.89
CA GLU A 7 14.92 4.64 -10.40
C GLU A 7 13.79 5.33 -9.64
N MET A 8 14.14 5.90 -8.49
CA MET A 8 13.20 6.59 -7.61
C MET A 8 13.89 7.79 -6.96
N SER A 9 13.09 8.74 -6.50
CA SER A 9 13.63 9.89 -5.79
C SER A 9 14.26 9.45 -4.45
N PRO A 10 15.23 10.20 -3.92
CA PRO A 10 15.86 9.90 -2.64
C PRO A 10 14.84 9.74 -1.51
N GLU A 11 13.79 10.57 -1.49
CA GLU A 11 12.76 10.55 -0.45
C GLU A 11 11.97 9.23 -0.44
N VAL A 12 11.71 8.65 -1.60
CA VAL A 12 11.03 7.35 -1.72
C VAL A 12 11.96 6.23 -1.27
N ASP A 13 13.24 6.28 -1.66
CA ASP A 13 14.22 5.27 -1.23
C ASP A 13 14.44 5.28 0.29
N ASP A 14 14.48 6.47 0.90
CA ASP A 14 14.59 6.66 2.35
C ASP A 14 13.35 6.13 3.07
N ALA A 15 12.15 6.39 2.55
CA ALA A 15 10.91 5.84 3.10
C ALA A 15 10.92 4.30 3.06
N LEU A 16 11.34 3.70 1.94
CA LEU A 16 11.46 2.25 1.80
C LEU A 16 12.50 1.65 2.75
N ASN A 17 13.65 2.32 2.90
CA ASN A 17 14.67 1.98 3.89
C ASN A 17 14.09 1.91 5.31
N MET A 18 13.37 2.97 5.73
CA MET A 18 12.76 3.03 7.05
C MET A 18 11.71 1.93 7.26
N ILE A 19 10.83 1.70 6.27
CA ILE A 19 9.80 0.66 6.34
C ILE A 19 10.44 -0.73 6.45
N ALA A 20 11.46 -1.00 5.62
CA ALA A 20 12.17 -2.27 5.61
C ALA A 20 12.83 -2.54 6.96
N CYS A 21 13.53 -1.55 7.51
CA CYS A 21 14.17 -1.62 8.82
C CYS A 21 13.15 -1.85 9.95
N ALA A 22 12.09 -1.03 10.01
CA ALA A 22 11.06 -1.12 11.06
C ALA A 22 10.32 -2.46 11.07
N ARG A 23 10.26 -3.15 9.92
CA ARG A 23 9.58 -4.45 9.77
C ARG A 23 10.53 -5.65 9.72
N GLY A 24 11.84 -5.44 9.77
CA GLY A 24 12.84 -6.52 9.68
C GLY A 24 12.80 -7.28 8.34
N ILE A 25 12.52 -6.58 7.24
CA ILE A 25 12.42 -7.15 5.88
C ILE A 25 13.40 -6.47 4.92
N SER A 26 13.59 -7.03 3.72
CA SER A 26 14.38 -6.37 2.67
C SER A 26 13.59 -5.25 1.98
N LYS A 27 14.27 -4.29 1.34
CA LYS A 27 13.62 -3.31 0.45
C LYS A 27 12.81 -3.97 -0.66
N GLY A 28 13.34 -5.06 -1.24
CA GLY A 28 12.64 -5.82 -2.28
C GLY A 28 11.32 -6.39 -1.78
N GLU A 29 11.30 -6.93 -0.57
CA GLU A 29 10.08 -7.43 0.08
C GLU A 29 9.10 -6.28 0.38
N ALA A 30 9.58 -5.12 0.84
CA ALA A 30 8.74 -3.94 1.02
C ALA A 30 8.09 -3.48 -0.30
N MET A 31 8.86 -3.47 -1.40
CA MET A 31 8.37 -3.14 -2.74
C MET A 31 7.34 -4.16 -3.23
N LEU A 32 7.58 -5.46 -3.05
CA LEU A 32 6.62 -6.51 -3.42
C LEU A 32 5.27 -6.32 -2.70
N ARG A 33 5.29 -5.92 -1.42
CA ARG A 33 4.06 -5.61 -0.67
C ARG A 33 3.35 -4.36 -1.18
N ALA A 34 4.09 -3.32 -1.57
CA ALA A 34 3.51 -2.15 -2.20
C ALA A 34 2.84 -2.51 -3.54
N PHE A 35 3.47 -3.34 -4.37
CA PHE A 35 2.87 -3.85 -5.60
C PHE A 35 1.62 -4.69 -5.36
N ALA A 36 1.60 -5.52 -4.30
CA ALA A 36 0.41 -6.28 -3.94
C ALA A 36 -0.76 -5.36 -3.59
N LEU A 37 -0.52 -4.28 -2.84
CA LEU A 37 -1.54 -3.28 -2.51
C LEU A 37 -2.04 -2.54 -3.77
N LEU A 38 -1.12 -2.16 -4.66
CA LEU A 38 -1.44 -1.55 -5.96
C LEU A 38 -2.38 -2.45 -6.78
N LYS A 39 -2.10 -3.75 -6.83
CA LYS A 39 -2.95 -4.71 -7.52
C LYS A 39 -4.35 -4.78 -6.92
N VAL A 40 -4.47 -4.88 -5.59
CA VAL A 40 -5.79 -4.92 -4.92
C VAL A 40 -6.60 -3.66 -5.27
N ALA A 41 -5.98 -2.50 -5.20
CA ALA A 41 -6.62 -1.25 -5.56
C ALA A 41 -7.09 -1.20 -7.02
N TYR A 42 -6.25 -1.68 -7.95
CA TYR A 42 -6.61 -1.80 -9.35
C TYR A 42 -7.81 -2.75 -9.54
N ASP A 43 -7.75 -3.95 -8.95
CA ASP A 43 -8.79 -4.97 -9.07
C ASP A 43 -10.14 -4.48 -8.50
N GLU A 44 -10.13 -3.77 -7.35
CA GLU A 44 -11.34 -3.17 -6.77
C GLU A 44 -11.93 -2.08 -7.68
N LYS A 45 -11.10 -1.20 -8.25
CA LYS A 45 -11.54 -0.15 -9.17
C LYS A 45 -12.17 -0.72 -10.44
N GLN A 46 -11.64 -1.84 -10.94
CA GLN A 46 -12.13 -2.49 -12.15
C GLN A 46 -13.53 -3.12 -12.00
N LYS A 47 -14.04 -3.31 -10.78
CA LYS A 47 -15.40 -3.83 -10.57
C LYS A 47 -16.49 -2.88 -11.07
N GLY A 48 -16.22 -1.57 -11.06
CA GLY A 48 -17.14 -0.55 -11.58
C GLY A 48 -18.47 -0.44 -10.83
N ASP A 49 -18.56 -0.99 -9.62
CA ASP A 49 -19.77 -1.03 -8.76
C ASP A 49 -19.77 0.07 -7.68
N GLY A 50 -18.79 0.97 -7.73
CA GLY A 50 -18.58 2.01 -6.72
C GLY A 50 -17.67 1.59 -5.55
N SER A 51 -17.10 0.38 -5.58
CA SER A 51 -16.10 -0.06 -4.61
C SER A 51 -14.86 0.85 -4.61
N SER A 52 -14.34 1.13 -3.42
CA SER A 52 -13.14 1.96 -3.22
C SER A 52 -12.29 1.45 -2.06
N LEU A 53 -11.01 1.79 -2.07
CA LEU A 53 -10.10 1.47 -0.97
C LEU A 53 -10.17 2.59 0.08
N GLY A 54 -10.65 2.24 1.27
CA GLY A 54 -10.81 3.16 2.39
C GLY A 54 -9.83 2.92 3.52
N LEU A 55 -9.57 3.97 4.28
CA LEU A 55 -8.94 3.87 5.60
C LEU A 55 -10.04 3.74 6.64
N VAL A 56 -9.94 2.71 7.48
CA VAL A 56 -10.86 2.50 8.60
C VAL A 56 -10.12 2.66 9.93
N ARG A 57 -10.76 3.31 10.88
CA ARG A 57 -10.34 3.35 12.27
C ARG A 57 -11.22 2.40 13.08
N ARG A 58 -10.60 1.48 13.81
CA ARG A 58 -11.29 0.66 14.80
C ARG A 58 -11.53 1.48 16.06
N LEU A 59 -12.77 1.53 16.52
CA LEU A 59 -13.18 2.22 17.75
C LEU A 59 -13.10 1.29 18.97
N PRO A 60 -13.17 1.81 20.21
CA PRO A 60 -13.11 0.99 21.43
C PRO A 60 -14.20 -0.08 21.54
N ASP A 61 -15.36 0.16 20.91
CA ASP A 61 -16.48 -0.79 20.84
C ASP A 61 -16.35 -1.81 19.69
N ASN A 62 -15.18 -1.90 19.06
CA ASN A 62 -14.86 -2.71 17.88
C ASN A 62 -15.59 -2.36 16.59
N THR A 63 -16.38 -1.29 16.54
CA THR A 63 -16.96 -0.81 15.29
C THR A 63 -15.87 -0.18 14.39
N LEU A 64 -16.15 -0.14 13.08
CA LEU A 64 -15.27 0.45 12.09
C LEU A 64 -15.84 1.79 11.62
N GLN A 65 -15.05 2.85 11.76
CA GLN A 65 -15.35 4.16 11.20
C GLN A 65 -14.52 4.37 9.94
N ALA A 66 -15.18 4.67 8.80
CA ALA A 66 -14.47 5.16 7.62
C ALA A 66 -13.91 6.56 7.91
N VAL A 67 -12.59 6.73 7.78
CA VAL A 67 -11.90 7.99 8.09
C VAL A 67 -11.25 8.64 6.87
N GLY A 68 -11.23 7.95 5.74
CA GLY A 68 -10.73 8.50 4.48
C GLY A 68 -10.83 7.50 3.33
N ILE A 69 -10.68 8.02 2.13
CA ILE A 69 -10.60 7.24 0.88
C ILE A 69 -9.18 7.39 0.34
N VAL A 70 -8.58 6.29 -0.11
CA VAL A 70 -7.30 6.32 -0.79
C VAL A 70 -7.54 6.66 -2.26
N THR A 71 -7.18 7.88 -2.64
CA THR A 71 -7.23 8.37 -4.02
C THR A 71 -5.84 8.37 -4.63
N GLY A 72 -5.71 8.04 -5.92
CA GLY A 72 -4.43 8.07 -6.63
C GLY A 72 -3.85 6.69 -6.97
N ILE A 73 -4.70 5.67 -7.02
CA ILE A 73 -4.38 4.35 -7.56
C ILE A 73 -5.14 4.10 -8.86
#